data_AF-A0A7J8FY43-F1
#
_entry.id   AF-A0A7J8FY43-F1
#
_cell.length_a   1.000
_cell.length_b   1.000
_cell.length_c   1.000
_cell.angle_alpha   90.00
_cell.angle_beta   90.00
_cell.angle_gamma   90.00
#
_symmetry.space_group_name_H-M   'P 1'
#
loop_
_entity.id
_entity.type
_entity.pdbx_description
1 polymer ?
#
loop_
_entity_poly.entity_id
_entity_poly.type
_entity_poly.pdbx_seq_one_letter_code
_entity_poly.pdbx_strand_id
1 'polypeptide(L)'
;MCHRPSLCPAGPQGSLPRLPPVDVMAAPAVSWCLSLLVFLLPLAIARASTAVNDNSQLTCFYNSRANISCVWSQDGGLQAAPCRIHAQPNRRSWNKSCELLPAGPASWSCNLILGTPDSQMLTAADILSLEVICPDGDGWRMALAQNFKPFENRE
;
A
#
# COMPACT_ATOMS: atom_id res chain seq x y z
N MET A 1 19.67 -60.53 -80.72
CA MET A 1 20.23 -61.81 -80.24
C MET A 1 20.50 -61.64 -78.75
N CYS A 2 19.90 -62.31 -77.78
CA CYS A 2 18.95 -63.43 -77.70
C CYS A 2 18.16 -63.24 -76.38
N HIS A 3 16.83 -63.35 -76.43
CA HIS A 3 16.01 -64.37 -75.74
C HIS A 3 15.47 -64.04 -74.33
N ARG A 4 14.12 -63.93 -74.28
CA ARG A 4 13.12 -64.26 -73.22
C ARG A 4 13.45 -65.55 -72.42
N PRO A 5 12.61 -66.06 -71.46
CA PRO A 5 11.48 -65.51 -70.65
C PRO A 5 11.46 -66.07 -69.17
N SER A 6 10.28 -66.03 -68.52
CA SER A 6 9.79 -66.88 -67.39
C SER A 6 10.03 -66.36 -65.97
N LEU A 7 9.13 -66.45 -64.99
CA LEU A 7 7.75 -66.95 -64.85
C LEU A 7 7.24 -66.44 -63.46
N CYS A 8 5.93 -66.17 -63.28
CA CYS A 8 5.25 -66.00 -61.97
C CYS A 8 5.40 -67.28 -61.08
N PRO A 9 4.94 -67.41 -59.79
CA PRO A 9 3.91 -66.64 -59.05
C PRO A 9 4.03 -66.56 -57.49
N ALA A 10 2.95 -66.09 -56.85
CA ALA A 10 2.38 -66.48 -55.54
C ALA A 10 3.03 -65.96 -54.22
N GLY A 11 2.20 -65.27 -53.40
CA GLY A 11 2.47 -64.96 -51.99
C GLY A 11 2.31 -66.18 -51.07
N PRO A 12 1.90 -66.05 -49.79
CA PRO A 12 1.72 -64.86 -48.95
C PRO A 12 2.27 -65.00 -47.50
N GLN A 13 2.19 -63.89 -46.73
CA GLN A 13 1.98 -63.80 -45.26
C GLN A 13 3.00 -64.38 -44.25
N GLY A 14 3.31 -63.57 -43.22
CA GLY A 14 3.89 -64.03 -41.95
C GLY A 14 4.46 -62.89 -41.08
N SER A 15 4.06 -62.81 -39.82
CA SER A 15 3.95 -61.59 -38.99
C SER A 15 5.03 -61.41 -37.88
N LEU A 16 5.35 -60.12 -37.55
CA LEU A 16 5.70 -59.46 -36.24
C LEU A 16 6.78 -60.07 -35.28
N PRO A 17 7.35 -59.34 -34.27
CA PRO A 17 7.21 -57.93 -33.87
C PRO A 17 8.53 -57.14 -33.57
N ARG A 18 8.33 -55.84 -33.33
CA ARG A 18 9.29 -54.79 -32.94
C ARG A 18 9.29 -54.61 -31.40
N LEU A 19 10.44 -54.35 -30.78
CA LEU A 19 10.54 -53.82 -29.40
C LEU A 19 11.39 -52.52 -29.37
N PRO A 20 11.09 -51.58 -28.47
CA PRO A 20 11.34 -50.13 -28.61
C PRO A 20 12.67 -49.64 -28.01
N PRO A 21 13.06 -48.38 -28.31
CA PRO A 21 14.14 -47.69 -27.61
C PRO A 21 13.72 -47.27 -26.20
N VAL A 22 14.74 -47.14 -25.33
CA VAL A 22 14.62 -46.62 -23.96
C VAL A 22 14.51 -45.09 -24.04
N ASP A 23 13.35 -44.53 -23.71
CA ASP A 23 13.19 -43.09 -23.50
C ASP A 23 13.44 -42.73 -22.03
N VAL A 24 14.34 -41.78 -21.81
CA VAL A 24 14.61 -41.13 -20.52
C VAL A 24 13.42 -40.25 -20.16
N MET A 25 12.63 -40.61 -19.15
CA MET A 25 11.56 -39.75 -18.64
C MET A 25 12.09 -38.83 -17.53
N ALA A 26 12.16 -37.53 -17.81
CA ALA A 26 12.35 -36.50 -16.80
C ALA A 26 11.05 -35.72 -16.58
N ALA A 27 10.78 -35.45 -15.30
CA ALA A 27 9.87 -34.46 -14.72
C ALA A 27 8.42 -34.88 -14.40
N PRO A 28 8.17 -35.09 -13.09
CA PRO A 28 6.89 -34.75 -12.44
C PRO A 28 7.01 -33.51 -11.51
N ALA A 29 7.97 -32.60 -11.74
CA ALA A 29 8.21 -31.47 -10.84
C ALA A 29 7.41 -30.19 -11.19
N VAL A 30 6.96 -30.04 -12.44
CA VAL A 30 6.34 -28.78 -12.91
C VAL A 30 4.95 -28.54 -12.33
N SER A 31 4.15 -29.60 -12.16
CA SER A 31 2.76 -29.52 -11.67
C SER A 31 2.67 -29.07 -10.20
N TRP A 32 3.63 -29.49 -9.38
CA TRP A 32 3.68 -29.16 -7.95
C TRP A 32 4.09 -27.70 -7.71
N CYS A 33 5.04 -27.19 -8.49
CA CYS A 33 5.45 -25.79 -8.43
C CYS A 33 4.31 -24.82 -8.82
N LEU A 34 3.51 -25.18 -9.83
CA LEU A 34 2.36 -24.39 -10.24
C LEU A 34 1.27 -24.31 -9.16
N SER A 35 1.04 -25.41 -8.43
CA SER A 35 0.05 -25.44 -7.35
C SER A 35 0.47 -24.60 -6.13
N LEU A 36 1.77 -24.58 -5.80
CA LEU A 36 2.33 -23.69 -4.78
C LEU A 36 2.22 -22.21 -5.16
N LEU A 37 2.45 -21.87 -6.42
CA LEU A 37 2.30 -20.50 -6.94
C LEU A 37 0.87 -19.98 -6.81
N VAL A 38 -0.13 -20.82 -7.09
CA VAL A 38 -1.56 -20.46 -6.94
C VAL A 38 -1.94 -20.23 -5.47
N PHE A 39 -1.33 -20.97 -4.53
CA PHE A 39 -1.61 -20.83 -3.10
C PHE A 39 -0.90 -19.64 -2.43
N LEU A 40 0.24 -19.19 -2.99
CA LEU A 40 0.98 -18.03 -2.49
C LEU A 40 0.48 -16.70 -3.06
N LEU A 41 -0.19 -16.71 -4.22
CA LEU A 41 -0.73 -15.52 -4.86
C LEU A 41 -1.75 -14.73 -3.99
N PRO A 42 -2.66 -15.36 -3.22
CA PRO A 42 -3.61 -14.63 -2.38
C PRO A 42 -2.95 -13.91 -1.21
N LEU A 43 -1.76 -14.36 -0.78
CA LEU A 43 -1.02 -13.77 0.35
C LEU A 43 -0.23 -12.52 -0.05
N ALA A 44 -0.05 -12.29 -1.37
CA ALA A 44 0.61 -11.12 -1.93
C ALA A 44 -0.36 -9.96 -2.20
N ILE A 45 -1.65 -10.07 -1.84
CA ILE A 45 -2.51 -8.90 -1.73
C ILE A 45 -2.02 -8.14 -0.51
N ALA A 46 -1.08 -7.24 -0.79
CA ALA A 46 -0.63 -6.21 0.13
C ALA A 46 -1.86 -5.69 0.87
N ARG A 47 -1.82 -5.76 2.20
CA ARG A 47 -2.66 -4.91 3.03
C ARG A 47 -2.33 -3.46 2.70
N ALA A 48 -2.92 -2.93 1.64
CA ALA A 48 -3.05 -1.50 1.42
C ALA A 48 -4.19 -1.04 2.35
N SER A 49 -3.91 -0.94 3.64
CA SER A 49 -4.78 -0.25 4.57
C SER A 49 -4.38 1.22 4.58
N THR A 50 -4.99 1.98 3.68
CA THR A 50 -5.82 3.16 3.95
C THR A 50 -5.98 3.85 2.59
N ALA A 51 -7.22 3.97 2.12
CA ALA A 51 -7.51 4.91 1.04
C ALA A 51 -7.13 6.29 1.58
N VAL A 52 -5.98 6.81 1.17
CA VAL A 52 -5.72 8.24 1.23
C VAL A 52 -6.81 8.84 0.34
N ASN A 53 -7.69 9.64 0.93
CA ASN A 53 -8.62 10.41 0.14
C ASN A 53 -7.76 11.44 -0.60
N ASP A 54 -7.44 11.19 -1.88
CA ASP A 54 -6.55 12.00 -2.71
C ASP A 54 -7.02 13.47 -2.85
N ASN A 55 -8.23 13.77 -2.37
CA ASN A 55 -8.86 15.09 -2.33
C ASN A 55 -8.77 15.78 -0.95
N SER A 56 -7.98 15.26 -0.02
CA SER A 56 -7.77 15.82 1.32
C SER A 56 -6.28 15.89 1.67
N GLN A 57 -5.78 17.08 1.98
CA GLN A 57 -4.37 17.31 2.30
C GLN A 57 -4.18 18.03 3.63
N LEU A 58 -3.31 17.49 4.49
CA LEU A 58 -2.87 18.12 5.73
C LEU A 58 -1.39 18.51 5.64
N THR A 59 -1.13 19.82 5.70
CA THR A 59 0.22 20.39 5.68
C THR A 59 0.53 20.99 7.04
N CYS A 60 1.66 20.63 7.63
CA CYS A 60 2.06 21.13 8.95
C CYS A 60 3.50 21.60 8.96
N PHE A 61 3.77 22.64 9.76
CA PHE A 61 5.07 23.25 9.95
C PHE A 61 5.37 23.40 11.43
N TYR A 62 6.57 22.97 11.85
CA TYR A 62 7.06 23.15 13.21
C TYR A 62 7.97 24.35 13.28
N ASN A 63 7.68 25.29 14.18
CA ASN A 63 8.43 26.54 14.30
C ASN A 63 9.81 26.40 14.97
N SER A 64 10.34 25.17 15.08
CA SER A 64 11.56 24.82 15.80
C SER A 64 11.56 25.05 17.33
N ARG A 65 10.41 25.35 17.94
CA ARG A 65 10.27 25.58 19.39
C ARG A 65 9.12 24.79 20.00
N ALA A 66 7.92 25.37 20.08
CA ALA A 66 6.80 24.80 20.81
C ALA A 66 5.46 24.93 20.06
N ASN A 67 5.48 25.25 18.77
CA ASN A 67 4.27 25.39 17.96
C ASN A 67 4.37 24.58 16.66
N ILE A 68 3.35 23.78 16.38
CA ILE A 68 3.10 23.20 15.07
C ILE A 68 1.87 23.86 14.46
N SER A 69 2.05 24.58 13.36
CA SER A 69 0.99 25.20 12.58
C SER A 69 0.57 24.25 11.46
N CYS A 70 -0.71 23.92 11.39
CA CYS A 70 -1.27 23.01 10.40
C CYS A 70 -2.36 23.70 9.58
N VAL A 71 -2.43 23.33 8.30
CA VAL A 71 -3.50 23.68 7.37
C VAL A 71 -4.03 22.40 6.77
N TRP A 72 -5.34 22.19 6.90
CA TRP A 72 -6.06 21.09 6.27
C TRP A 72 -6.95 21.63 5.16
N SER A 73 -6.91 20.99 4.00
CA SER A 73 -7.75 21.30 2.85
C SER A 73 -8.49 20.05 2.40
N GLN A 74 -9.74 20.23 1.98
CA GLN A 74 -10.59 19.13 1.52
C GLN A 74 -11.52 19.61 0.41
N ASP A 75 -11.46 18.98 -0.77
CA ASP A 75 -12.33 19.37 -1.89
C ASP A 75 -13.81 19.19 -1.55
N GLY A 76 -14.63 20.18 -1.92
CA GLY A 76 -16.09 20.13 -1.81
C GLY A 76 -16.68 20.38 -0.42
N GLY A 77 -15.91 20.82 0.58
CA GLY A 77 -16.37 20.90 1.97
C GLY A 77 -16.85 22.27 2.48
N LEU A 78 -18.15 22.41 2.72
CA LEU A 78 -18.69 23.26 3.80
C LEU A 78 -18.87 22.33 5.01
N GLN A 79 -18.03 22.46 6.04
CA GLN A 79 -18.17 21.64 7.25
C GLN A 79 -19.09 22.33 8.26
N ALA A 80 -20.15 21.63 8.65
CA ALA A 80 -21.15 22.13 9.60
C ALA A 80 -20.67 22.12 11.06
N ALA A 81 -19.68 21.31 11.40
CA ALA A 81 -19.12 21.18 12.75
C ALA A 81 -17.58 21.16 12.71
N PRO A 82 -16.89 21.70 13.73
CA PRO A 82 -15.43 21.85 13.70
C PRO A 82 -14.72 20.51 13.95
N CYS A 83 -13.89 20.09 12.99
CA CYS A 83 -12.96 18.99 13.18
C CYS A 83 -11.82 19.38 14.13
N ARG A 84 -11.05 18.41 14.60
CA ARG A 84 -9.89 18.60 15.47
C ARG A 84 -8.68 17.88 14.89
N ILE A 85 -7.50 18.43 15.13
CA ILE A 85 -6.24 17.71 14.94
C ILE A 85 -5.82 17.13 16.28
N HIS A 86 -5.54 15.84 16.32
CA HIS A 86 -4.88 15.16 17.43
C HIS A 86 -3.43 14.86 17.06
N ALA A 87 -2.51 15.13 17.98
CA ALA A 87 -1.08 14.94 17.81
C ALA A 87 -0.54 14.05 18.93
N GLN A 88 0.03 12.91 18.54
CA GLN A 88 0.60 11.93 19.45
C GLN A 88 2.06 11.64 19.05
N PRO A 89 3.05 12.00 19.89
CA PRO A 89 4.45 11.64 19.66
C PRO A 89 4.72 10.17 20.01
N ASN A 90 5.52 9.48 19.20
CA ASN A 90 5.82 8.06 19.42
C ASN A 90 6.63 7.78 20.69
N ARG A 91 7.42 8.77 21.17
CA ARG A 91 8.38 8.61 22.27
C ARG A 91 8.07 9.47 23.49
N ARG A 92 6.94 10.20 23.50
CA ARG A 92 6.59 11.12 24.58
C ARG A 92 5.21 10.79 25.12
N SER A 93 4.98 11.15 26.38
CA SER A 93 3.73 10.83 27.11
C SER A 93 2.64 11.89 26.96
N TRP A 94 2.93 13.01 26.28
CA TRP A 94 1.93 14.05 26.07
C TRP A 94 1.13 13.80 24.80
N ASN A 95 -0.16 14.14 24.85
CA ASN A 95 -1.02 14.28 23.68
C ASN A 95 -1.52 15.73 23.62
N LYS A 96 -1.59 16.29 22.42
CA LYS A 96 -2.14 17.63 22.19
C LYS A 96 -3.19 17.56 21.12
N SER A 97 -4.18 18.44 21.23
CA SER A 97 -5.16 18.64 20.19
C SER A 97 -5.44 20.12 20.00
N CYS A 98 -5.94 20.46 18.83
CA CYS A 98 -6.40 21.80 18.54
C CYS A 98 -7.62 21.71 17.60
N GLU A 99 -8.47 22.73 17.65
CA GLU A 99 -9.69 22.80 16.84
C GLU A 99 -9.42 23.50 15.52
N LEU A 100 -9.87 22.90 14.41
CA LEU A 100 -9.68 23.43 13.07
C LEU A 100 -10.64 24.59 12.84
N LEU A 101 -10.08 25.77 12.61
CA LEU A 101 -10.83 26.99 12.35
C LEU A 101 -10.79 27.34 10.86
N PRO A 102 -11.88 27.86 10.28
CA PRO A 102 -11.90 28.26 8.87
C PRO A 102 -10.78 29.26 8.55
N ALA A 103 -9.98 28.96 7.52
CA ALA A 103 -8.87 29.79 7.05
C ALA A 103 -9.05 30.29 5.61
N GLY A 104 -9.91 29.62 4.83
CA GLY A 104 -10.22 30.00 3.47
C GLY A 104 -11.29 29.08 2.86
N PRO A 105 -11.53 29.18 1.54
CA PRO A 105 -12.43 28.28 0.84
C PRO A 105 -11.93 26.85 1.00
N ALA A 106 -12.76 25.98 1.60
CA ALA A 106 -12.45 24.56 1.80
C ALA A 106 -11.12 24.29 2.53
N SER A 107 -10.68 25.24 3.37
CA SER A 107 -9.45 25.12 4.15
C SER A 107 -9.63 25.59 5.59
N TRP A 108 -8.96 24.88 6.48
CA TRP A 108 -8.99 25.10 7.92
C TRP A 108 -7.57 25.10 8.46
N SER A 109 -7.32 25.88 9.50
CA SER A 109 -6.01 25.98 10.13
C SER A 109 -6.08 25.79 11.63
N CYS A 110 -4.95 25.40 12.21
CA CYS A 110 -4.85 25.08 13.62
C CYS A 110 -3.41 25.22 14.11
N ASN A 111 -3.24 25.69 15.35
CA ASN A 111 -1.92 25.75 16.00
C ASN A 111 -1.90 24.81 17.21
N LEU A 112 -1.02 23.80 17.18
CA LEU A 112 -0.76 22.90 18.30
C LEU A 112 0.30 23.53 19.21
N ILE A 113 -0.15 24.07 20.34
CA ILE A 113 0.74 24.66 21.36
C ILE A 113 1.25 23.55 22.29
N LEU A 114 2.53 23.21 22.13
CA LEU A 114 3.19 22.12 22.85
C LEU A 114 3.63 22.55 24.26
N GLY A 115 3.95 23.84 24.43
CA GLY A 115 4.18 24.50 25.71
C GLY A 115 4.57 25.97 25.54
N THR A 116 5.52 26.48 26.33
CA THR A 116 5.87 27.92 26.29
C THR A 116 6.62 28.30 25.01
N PRO A 117 6.51 29.55 24.50
CA PRO A 117 7.02 29.93 23.18
C PRO A 117 8.49 29.60 22.91
N ASP A 118 9.36 29.74 23.92
CA ASP A 118 10.81 29.54 23.78
C ASP A 118 11.29 28.14 24.15
N SER A 119 10.38 27.26 24.59
CA SER A 119 10.75 25.91 24.99
C SER A 119 11.03 25.01 23.78
N GLN A 120 12.06 24.16 23.90
CA GLN A 120 12.37 23.15 22.88
C GLN A 120 11.55 21.89 23.13
N MET A 121 10.42 21.75 22.41
CA MET A 121 9.47 20.65 22.66
C MET A 121 9.72 19.39 21.85
N LEU A 122 10.39 19.51 20.70
CA LEU A 122 10.67 18.41 19.77
C LEU A 122 12.13 18.44 19.31
N THR A 123 12.60 17.31 18.80
CA THR A 123 13.96 17.06 18.29
C THR A 123 13.89 16.42 16.92
N ALA A 124 15.02 16.34 16.21
CA ALA A 124 15.10 15.68 14.89
C ALA A 124 14.74 14.19 14.91
N ALA A 125 14.78 13.55 16.09
CA ALA A 125 14.40 12.15 16.27
C ALA A 125 12.91 11.94 16.60
N ASP A 126 12.15 13.01 16.83
CA ASP A 126 10.72 12.91 17.12
C ASP A 126 9.91 12.67 15.85
N ILE A 127 8.95 11.76 15.95
CA ILE A 127 7.94 11.48 14.92
C ILE A 127 6.58 11.55 15.62
N LEU A 128 5.66 12.32 15.04
CA LEU A 128 4.32 12.52 15.57
C LEU A 128 3.31 11.88 14.62
N SER A 129 2.37 11.12 15.16
CA SER A 129 1.15 10.74 14.48
C SER A 129 0.17 11.91 14.57
N LEU A 130 -0.18 12.50 13.43
CA LEU A 130 -1.17 13.56 13.30
C LEU A 130 -2.46 12.97 12.71
N GLU A 131 -3.57 13.20 13.38
CA GLU A 131 -4.88 12.68 13.00
C GLU A 131 -5.91 13.82 12.93
N VAL A 132 -6.59 13.97 11.80
CA VAL A 132 -7.76 14.83 11.66
C VAL A 132 -8.98 14.01 12.02
N ILE A 133 -9.68 14.40 13.08
CA ILE A 133 -10.92 13.76 13.53
C ILE A 133 -12.08 14.73 13.37
N CYS A 134 -13.18 14.24 12.85
CA CYS A 134 -14.38 15.02 12.59
C CYS A 134 -15.58 14.38 13.27
N PRO A 135 -16.56 15.17 13.73
CA PRO A 135 -17.84 14.64 14.18
C PRO A 135 -18.51 13.83 13.06
N ASP A 136 -19.10 12.70 13.41
CA ASP A 136 -19.87 11.83 12.52
C ASP A 136 -21.06 11.21 13.26
N GLY A 137 -22.23 11.82 13.10
CA GLY A 137 -23.40 11.51 13.93
C GLY A 137 -23.08 11.72 15.42
N ASP A 138 -23.21 10.64 16.21
CA ASP A 138 -22.90 10.63 17.64
C ASP A 138 -21.43 10.27 17.95
N GLY A 139 -20.63 9.99 16.91
CA GLY A 139 -19.26 9.53 17.02
C GLY A 139 -18.23 10.48 16.44
N TRP A 140 -17.00 9.97 16.38
CA TRP A 140 -15.88 10.63 15.72
C TRP A 140 -15.38 9.73 14.59
N ARG A 141 -15.21 10.30 13.41
CA ARG A 141 -14.55 9.63 12.29
C ARG A 141 -13.16 10.22 12.07
N MET A 142 -12.21 9.35 11.76
CA MET A 142 -10.89 9.76 11.29
C MET A 142 -11.02 10.18 9.82
N ALA A 143 -10.71 11.44 9.53
CA ALA A 143 -10.74 11.99 8.17
C ALA A 143 -9.39 11.81 7.47
N LEU A 144 -8.28 11.96 8.20
CA LEU A 144 -6.93 11.82 7.68
C LEU A 144 -5.97 11.45 8.81
N ALA A 145 -4.98 10.63 8.52
CA ALA A 145 -3.88 10.34 9.44
C ALA A 145 -2.54 10.35 8.69
N GLN A 146 -1.53 10.97 9.28
CA GLN A 146 -0.18 11.00 8.70
C GLN A 146 0.91 11.06 9.78
N ASN A 147 2.09 10.56 9.42
CA ASN A 147 3.29 10.78 10.23
C ASN A 147 3.91 12.14 9.89
N PHE A 148 4.25 12.89 10.92
CA PHE A 148 4.90 14.19 10.82
C PHE A 148 6.27 14.14 11.47
N LYS A 149 7.28 14.60 10.72
CA LYS A 149 8.66 14.68 11.16
C LYS A 149 9.07 16.15 11.20
N PRO A 150 9.25 16.76 12.38
CA PRO A 150 9.34 18.21 12.52
C PRO A 150 10.51 18.87 11.80
N PHE A 151 11.55 18.10 11.44
CA PHE A 151 12.80 18.60 10.86
C PHE A 151 13.10 18.07 9.44
N GLU A 152 12.19 17.29 8.83
CA GLU A 152 12.38 16.78 7.45
C GLU A 152 11.80 17.70 6.38
N ASN A 153 10.87 18.59 6.73
CA ASN A 153 10.35 19.61 5.83
C ASN A 153 11.34 20.78 5.74
N ARG A 154 12.44 20.59 5.00
CA ARG A 154 13.28 21.69 4.54
C ARG A 154 12.65 22.24 3.27
N GLU A 155 12.15 23.47 3.35
CA GLU A 155 11.82 24.28 2.17
C GLU A 155 13.08 24.53 1.32
#